data_AF-A0A7C2VAB3-F1
#
_entry.id   AF-A0A7C2VAB3-F1
#
_cell.length_a   1.000
_cell.length_b   1.000
_cell.length_c   1.000
_cell.angle_alpha   90.00
_cell.angle_beta   90.00
_cell.angle_gamma   90.00
#
_symmetry.space_group_name_H-M   'P 1'
#
loop_
_entity.id
_entity.type
_entity.pdbx_description
1 polymer ?
#
loop_
_entity_poly.entity_id
_entity_poly.type
_entity_poly.pdbx_seq_one_letter_code
_entity_poly.pdbx_strand_id
1 'polypeptide(L)'
;MEELDFHLSQIAKILGLAQPLGFMLSYEFGDIWIDIYLEKTQDGWSGRTYTISVPKEKADRLKKLVESVGGSPEEVISDSDRAYLSFPYEDWEMVSPVIMSLL
;
A
#
# COMPACT_ATOMS: atom_id res chain seq x y z
N MET A 1 15.64 2.50 -11.57
CA MET A 1 14.28 3.01 -11.84
C MET A 1 13.92 3.00 -13.32
N GLU A 2 14.89 3.19 -14.24
CA GLU A 2 14.65 3.02 -15.69
C GLU A 2 14.14 1.61 -16.06
N GLU A 3 14.69 0.56 -15.44
CA GLU A 3 14.21 -0.82 -15.63
C GLU A 3 12.74 -0.98 -15.26
N LEU A 4 12.30 -0.33 -14.17
CA LEU A 4 10.90 -0.36 -13.74
C LEU A 4 10.00 0.32 -14.78
N ASP A 5 10.38 1.49 -15.29
CA ASP A 5 9.61 2.18 -16.34
C ASP A 5 9.50 1.33 -17.61
N PHE A 6 10.59 0.67 -18.00
CA PHE A 6 10.58 -0.27 -19.12
C PHE A 6 9.58 -1.41 -18.88
N HIS A 7 9.66 -2.10 -17.74
CA HIS A 7 8.80 -3.24 -17.45
C HIS A 7 7.32 -2.85 -17.34
N LEU A 8 7.00 -1.75 -16.66
CA LEU A 8 5.63 -1.25 -16.56
C LEU A 8 5.06 -0.86 -17.92
N SER A 9 5.87 -0.24 -18.78
CA SER A 9 5.47 0.10 -20.15
C SER A 9 5.24 -1.16 -21.00
N GLN A 10 6.06 -2.21 -20.85
CA GLN A 10 5.83 -3.49 -21.53
C GLN A 10 4.54 -4.16 -21.06
N ILE A 11 4.28 -4.20 -19.75
CA ILE A 11 3.04 -4.76 -19.20
C ILE A 11 1.82 -4.02 -19.75
N ALA A 12 1.81 -2.68 -19.67
CA ALA A 12 0.72 -1.86 -20.19
C ALA A 12 0.48 -2.13 -21.68
N LYS A 13 1.56 -2.20 -22.48
CA LYS A 13 1.47 -2.49 -23.92
C LYS A 13 0.89 -3.88 -24.20
N ILE A 14 1.37 -4.92 -23.50
CA ILE A 14 0.90 -6.31 -23.67
C ILE A 14 -0.61 -6.40 -23.36
N LEU A 15 -1.07 -5.66 -22.36
CA LEU A 15 -2.47 -5.62 -21.94
C LEU A 15 -3.33 -4.65 -22.77
N GLY A 16 -2.74 -3.91 -23.72
CA GLY A 16 -3.46 -2.92 -24.53
C GLY A 16 -3.92 -1.68 -23.74
N LEU A 17 -3.23 -1.35 -22.65
CA LEU A 17 -3.54 -0.21 -21.78
C LEU A 17 -2.82 1.07 -22.23
N ALA A 18 -3.38 2.21 -21.84
CA ALA A 18 -2.71 3.49 -21.95
C ALA A 18 -1.44 3.54 -21.07
N GLN A 19 -0.56 4.50 -21.32
CA GLN A 19 0.65 4.66 -20.53
C GLN A 19 0.27 5.00 -19.07
N PRO A 20 0.74 4.22 -18.07
CA PRO A 20 0.33 4.41 -16.69
C PRO A 20 0.97 5.66 -16.10
N LEU A 21 0.17 6.44 -15.38
CA LEU A 21 0.61 7.54 -14.51
C LEU A 21 0.82 7.10 -13.05
N GLY A 22 0.30 5.92 -12.72
CA GLY A 22 0.44 5.28 -11.42
C GLY A 22 0.56 3.78 -11.63
N PHE A 23 1.27 3.12 -10.73
CA PHE A 23 1.41 1.67 -10.71
C PHE A 23 1.12 1.16 -9.31
N MET A 24 0.29 0.13 -9.22
CA MET A 24 -0.07 -0.50 -7.96
C MET A 24 0.29 -1.98 -8.02
N LEU A 25 1.00 -2.44 -6.99
CA LEU A 25 1.30 -3.84 -6.76
C LEU A 25 0.56 -4.29 -5.50
N SER A 26 -0.34 -5.24 -5.66
CA SER A 26 -1.17 -5.75 -4.57
C SER A 26 -0.72 -7.15 -4.14
N TYR A 27 -0.56 -7.36 -2.84
CA TYR A 27 -0.30 -8.65 -2.23
C TYR A 27 -1.48 -9.03 -1.33
N GLU A 28 -1.90 -10.29 -1.42
CA GLU A 28 -2.94 -10.85 -0.57
C GLU A 28 -2.35 -11.95 0.32
N PHE A 29 -2.58 -11.82 1.62
CA PHE A 29 -2.15 -12.78 2.63
C PHE A 29 -3.34 -13.11 3.54
N GLY A 30 -4.04 -14.20 3.22
CA GLY A 30 -5.29 -14.54 3.90
C GLY A 30 -6.35 -13.49 3.63
N ASP A 31 -6.80 -12.78 4.67
CA ASP A 31 -7.78 -11.69 4.55
C ASP A 31 -7.16 -10.28 4.61
N ILE A 32 -5.83 -10.19 4.70
CA ILE A 32 -5.06 -8.95 4.71
C ILE A 32 -4.55 -8.66 3.31
N TRP A 33 -4.76 -7.43 2.84
CA TRP A 33 -4.23 -6.94 1.57
C TRP A 33 -3.19 -5.86 1.83
N ILE A 34 -2.11 -5.87 1.05
CA ILE A 34 -1.06 -4.86 1.07
C ILE A 34 -0.89 -4.34 -0.35
N ASP A 35 -1.25 -3.07 -0.55
CA ASP A 35 -1.07 -2.38 -1.81
C ASP A 35 0.17 -1.48 -1.74
N ILE A 36 1.02 -1.55 -2.76
CA ILE A 36 2.16 -0.65 -2.94
C ILE A 36 1.88 0.19 -4.18
N TYR A 37 1.58 1.46 -3.96
CA TYR A 37 1.40 2.44 -5.01
C TYR A 37 2.70 3.20 -5.30
N LEU A 38 2.95 3.46 -6.59
CA LEU A 38 4.04 4.25 -7.14
C LEU A 38 3.45 5.27 -8.11
N GLU A 39 3.87 6.53 -7.98
CA GLU A 39 3.48 7.62 -8.87
C GLU A 39 4.53 7.82 -9.97
N LYS A 40 4.08 8.13 -11.19
CA LYS A 40 4.96 8.56 -12.28
C LYS A 40 5.17 10.07 -12.23
N THR A 41 6.40 10.48 -11.95
CA THR A 41 6.81 11.89 -11.97
C THR A 41 7.69 12.19 -13.19
N GLN A 42 8.08 13.45 -13.37
CA GLN A 42 8.99 13.87 -14.45
C GLN A 42 10.36 13.18 -14.36
N ASP A 43 10.81 12.88 -13.14
CA ASP A 43 12.10 12.22 -12.87
C ASP A 43 11.99 10.68 -12.85
N GLY A 44 10.82 10.14 -13.20
CA GLY A 44 10.52 8.70 -13.20
C GLY A 44 9.56 8.30 -12.09
N TRP A 45 9.53 7.00 -11.78
CA TRP A 45 8.65 6.47 -10.73
C TRP A 45 9.14 6.90 -9.34
N SER A 46 8.27 7.37 -8.47
CA SER A 46 8.61 7.78 -7.10
C SER A 46 7.35 7.74 -6.22
N GLY A 47 7.43 8.26 -4.99
CA GLY A 47 6.25 8.37 -4.11
C GLY A 47 5.65 7.00 -3.75
N ARG A 48 6.44 6.15 -3.07
CA ARG A 48 5.94 4.84 -2.61
C ARG A 48 4.98 5.03 -1.44
N THR A 49 3.71 4.72 -1.67
CA THR A 49 2.69 4.64 -0.62
C THR A 49 2.30 3.19 -0.43
N TYR A 50 2.31 2.75 0.81
CA TYR A 50 1.87 1.42 1.17
C TYR A 50 0.53 1.54 1.88
N THR A 51 -0.44 0.73 1.48
CA THR A 51 -1.76 0.67 2.09
C THR A 51 -2.01 -0.75 2.57
N ILE A 52 -2.34 -0.89 3.85
CA ILE A 52 -2.87 -2.13 4.38
C ILE A 52 -4.36 -2.02 4.41
N SER A 53 -5.01 -3.09 3.98
CA SER A 53 -6.42 -3.29 4.16
C SER A 53 -6.69 -4.57 4.93
N VAL A 54 -7.54 -4.49 5.95
CA VAL A 54 -8.02 -5.64 6.74
C VAL A 54 -9.55 -5.67 6.75
N PRO A 55 -10.19 -6.82 7.01
CA PRO A 55 -11.64 -6.87 7.21
C PRO A 55 -12.09 -5.93 8.32
N LYS A 56 -13.30 -5.38 8.21
CA LYS A 56 -13.83 -4.38 9.14
C LYS A 56 -13.79 -4.82 10.61
N GLU A 57 -14.04 -6.10 10.87
CA GLU A 57 -13.98 -6.69 12.21
C GLU A 57 -12.57 -6.67 12.84
N LYS A 58 -11.52 -6.49 12.03
CA LYS A 58 -10.12 -6.32 12.48
C LYS A 58 -9.70 -4.85 12.62
N ALA A 59 -10.58 -3.88 12.36
CA ALA A 59 -10.25 -2.46 12.42
C ALA A 59 -9.65 -2.02 13.77
N ASP A 60 -10.20 -2.51 14.89
CA ASP A 60 -9.70 -2.16 16.22
C ASP A 60 -8.29 -2.72 16.47
N ARG A 61 -7.94 -3.87 15.86
CA ARG A 61 -6.59 -4.42 15.93
C ARG A 61 -5.62 -3.57 15.11
N LEU A 62 -6.05 -3.09 13.94
CA LEU A 62 -5.27 -2.17 13.12
C LEU A 62 -5.03 -0.83 13.83
N LYS A 63 -6.04 -0.27 14.50
CA LYS A 63 -5.91 0.96 15.31
C LYS A 63 -4.89 0.81 16.45
N LYS A 64 -4.98 -0.27 17.23
CA LYS A 64 -4.01 -0.55 18.30
C LYS A 64 -2.59 -0.69 17.77
N LEU A 65 -2.44 -1.24 16.57
CA LEU A 65 -1.15 -1.34 15.91
C LEU A 65 -0.58 0.03 15.56
N VAL A 66 -1.40 0.92 15.01
CA VAL A 66 -1.03 2.31 14.73
C VAL A 66 -0.55 3.03 16.00
N GLU A 67 -1.29 2.90 17.10
CA GLU A 67 -0.88 3.48 18.39
C GLU A 67 0.47 2.95 18.86
N SER A 68 0.73 1.65 18.65
CA SER A 68 1.98 1.02 19.10
C SER A 68 3.23 1.52 18.38
N VAL A 69 3.07 2.07 17.17
CA VAL A 69 4.16 2.69 16.39
C VAL A 69 4.16 4.21 16.51
N GLY A 70 3.34 4.78 17.39
CA GLY A 70 3.27 6.22 17.66
C GLY A 70 2.39 7.03 16.69
N GLY A 71 1.61 6.38 15.83
CA GLY A 71 0.63 7.03 14.96
C GLY A 71 -0.72 7.25 15.64
N SER A 72 -1.64 7.94 14.96
CA SER A 72 -2.99 8.19 15.46
C SER A 72 -4.00 7.13 15.00
N PRO A 73 -4.85 6.55 15.87
CA PRO A 73 -5.96 5.68 15.47
C PRO A 73 -6.90 6.27 14.41
N GLU A 74 -6.97 7.60 14.34
CA GLU A 74 -7.80 8.34 13.39
C GLU A 74 -7.28 8.24 11.95
N GLU A 75 -6.02 7.84 11.77
CA GLU A 75 -5.42 7.53 10.46
C GLU A 75 -6.02 6.25 9.86
N VAL A 76 -6.66 5.40 10.68
CA VAL A 76 -7.37 4.21 10.20
C VAL A 76 -8.72 4.63 9.64
N ILE A 77 -8.80 4.65 8.31
CA ILE A 77 -10.04 4.90 7.57
C ILE A 77 -10.78 3.57 7.41
N SER A 78 -12.09 3.60 7.20
CA SER A 78 -12.83 2.39 6.91
C SER A 78 -14.05 2.66 6.03
N ASP A 79 -14.46 1.66 5.27
CA ASP A 79 -15.75 1.63 4.58
C ASP A 79 -16.69 0.59 5.22
N SER A 80 -17.66 0.09 4.46
CA SER A 80 -18.61 -0.95 4.88
C SER A 80 -17.95 -2.29 5.19
N ASP A 81 -16.86 -2.63 4.51
CA ASP A 81 -16.33 -3.99 4.45
C ASP A 81 -14.92 -4.10 5.04
N ARG A 82 -14.13 -3.02 4.97
CA ARG A 82 -12.71 -3.05 5.31
C ARG A 82 -12.25 -1.80 6.05
N ALA A 83 -11.11 -1.94 6.72
CA ALA A 83 -10.36 -0.86 7.35
C ALA A 83 -8.99 -0.73 6.69
N TYR A 84 -8.52 0.50 6.54
CA TYR A 84 -7.37 0.86 5.76
C TYR A 84 -6.41 1.71 6.56
N LEU A 85 -5.12 1.53 6.31
CA LEU A 85 -4.08 2.40 6.82
C LEU A 85 -3.05 2.59 5.71
N SER A 86 -2.71 3.85 5.42
CA SER A 86 -1.74 4.19 4.38
C SER A 86 -0.57 4.95 4.99
N PHE A 87 0.65 4.65 4.54
CA PHE A 87 1.87 5.30 4.99
C PHE A 87 2.86 5.45 3.84
N PRO A 88 3.71 6.50 3.86
CA PRO A 88 4.82 6.62 2.94
C PRO A 88 5.87 5.53 3.22
N TYR A 89 6.75 5.28 2.25
CA TYR A 89 7.85 4.32 2.39
C TYR A 89 8.76 4.58 3.60
N GLU A 90 8.97 5.85 3.96
CA GLU A 90 9.81 6.25 5.10
C GLU A 90 9.28 5.67 6.42
N ASP A 91 7.96 5.62 6.58
CA ASP A 91 7.33 5.08 7.77
C ASP A 91 7.16 3.56 7.67
N TRP A 92 7.01 3.02 6.46
CA TRP A 92 6.79 1.58 6.24
C TRP A 92 7.86 0.69 6.89
N GLU A 93 9.14 1.07 6.84
CA GLU A 93 10.21 0.25 7.42
C GLU A 93 10.01 0.04 8.94
N MET A 94 9.47 1.05 9.63
CA MET A 94 9.16 0.96 11.05
C MET A 94 7.89 0.16 11.32
N VAL A 95 6.84 0.33 10.51
CA VAL A 95 5.53 -0.29 10.76
C VAL A 95 5.49 -1.75 10.29
N SER A 96 6.20 -2.09 9.21
CA SER A 96 6.09 -3.39 8.53
C SER A 96 6.30 -4.62 9.45
N PRO A 97 7.26 -4.67 10.40
CA PRO A 97 7.43 -5.83 11.26
C PRO A 97 6.22 -6.03 12.19
N VAL A 98 5.62 -4.93 12.64
CA VAL A 98 4.45 -4.95 13.52
C VAL A 98 3.23 -5.42 12.74
N ILE A 99 3.06 -4.95 11.51
CA ILE A 99 1.96 -5.35 10.61
C ILE A 99 2.03 -6.84 10.29
N MET A 100 3.22 -7.37 10.06
CA MET A 100 3.40 -8.80 9.81
C MET A 100 2.96 -9.66 11.00
N SER A 101 2.82 -9.11 12.20
CA SER A 101 2.20 -9.80 13.34
C SER A 101 0.68 -9.92 13.25
N LEU A 102 0.03 -9.24 12.30
CA LEU A 102 -1.40 -9.38 12.00
C LEU A 102 -1.70 -10.65 11.20
N LEU A 103 -0.71 -11.17 10.46
CA LEU A 103 -0.74 -12.43 9.71
C LEU A 103 -0.72 -13.63 10.65
#